data_AF-A0A549TIK7-F1
#
_entry.id   AF-A0A549TIK7-F1
#
_cell.length_a   1.000
_cell.length_b   1.000
_cell.length_c   1.000
_cell.angle_alpha   90.00
_cell.angle_beta   90.00
_cell.angle_gamma   90.00
#
_symmetry.space_group_name_H-M   'P 1'
#
loop_
_entity.id
_entity.type
_entity.pdbx_description
1 polymer ?
#
loop_
_entity_poly.entity_id
_entity_poly.type
_entity_poly.pdbx_seq_one_letter_code
_entity_poly.pdbx_strand_id
1 'polypeptide(L)'
;MLAGIEPAFSAGLKIKINAVAMHGGFETEVDDLIRFAHGQGMDLTLIEEMPLGDVSHDRRESHLSLTDLRHRLSGRWTLTPLPDRTGGPARYMRVAETETGGRLGFITPLSCDFCAGCTRLRVSATGELFTCMGEEGSVGLRDVLRSGESDQVLEARILDAVSRKPEGHAFRISSSGWRESPAPCPISEAETCTLPS
;
A
#
# COMPACT_ATOMS: atom_id res chain seq x y z
N MET A 1 4.11 11.77 -17.82
CA MET A 1 4.73 11.07 -16.67
C MET A 1 6.24 10.96 -16.83
N LEU A 2 6.74 10.27 -17.87
CA LEU A 2 8.18 10.00 -18.03
C LEU A 2 9.07 11.25 -18.15
N ALA A 3 8.58 12.32 -18.78
CA ALA A 3 9.31 13.59 -18.91
C ALA A 3 9.63 14.28 -17.56
N GLY A 4 8.96 13.89 -16.46
CA GLY A 4 9.25 14.43 -15.13
C GLY A 4 10.37 13.71 -14.38
N ILE A 5 10.80 12.54 -14.87
CA ILE A 5 11.79 11.69 -14.19
C ILE A 5 13.19 12.30 -14.27
N GLU A 6 13.62 12.71 -15.46
CA GLU A 6 14.96 13.28 -15.66
C GLU A 6 15.19 14.59 -14.87
N PRO A 7 14.26 15.57 -14.85
CA PRO A 7 14.42 16.75 -14.00
C PRO A 7 14.50 16.41 -12.51
N ALA A 8 13.75 15.40 -12.05
CA ALA A 8 13.79 14.97 -10.65
C ALA A 8 15.15 14.34 -10.28
N PHE A 9 15.74 13.53 -11.17
CA PHE A 9 17.10 13.03 -10.98
C PHE A 9 18.13 14.15 -10.98
N SER A 10 18.01 15.11 -11.90
CA SER A 10 18.90 16.27 -11.99
C SER A 10 18.84 17.13 -10.71
N ALA A 11 17.71 17.14 -10.02
CA ALA A 11 17.53 17.79 -8.73
C ALA A 11 18.04 16.94 -7.53
N GLY A 12 18.60 15.76 -7.77
CA GLY A 12 19.11 14.87 -6.73
C GLY A 12 18.03 14.10 -5.96
N LEU A 13 16.79 14.05 -6.48
CA LEU A 13 15.70 13.31 -5.84
C LEU A 13 15.86 11.81 -6.06
N LYS A 14 15.59 11.03 -5.02
CA LYS A 14 15.43 9.58 -5.14
C LYS A 14 14.04 9.28 -5.68
N ILE A 15 13.98 8.57 -6.80
CA ILE A 15 12.72 8.26 -7.48
C ILE A 15 12.31 6.83 -7.18
N LYS A 16 11.01 6.67 -6.88
CA LYS A 16 10.36 5.39 -6.66
C LYS A 16 9.07 5.33 -7.48
N ILE A 17 8.91 4.28 -8.27
CA ILE A 17 7.67 4.00 -9.00
C ILE A 17 6.76 3.15 -8.12
N ASN A 18 5.49 3.55 -8.02
CA ASN A 18 4.43 2.74 -7.43
C ASN A 18 3.44 2.37 -8.54
N ALA A 19 3.17 1.08 -8.71
CA ALA A 19 2.28 0.58 -9.74
C ALA A 19 1.19 -0.29 -9.09
N VAL A 20 -0.07 0.00 -9.43
CA VAL A 20 -1.19 -0.87 -9.06
C VAL A 20 -1.24 -2.01 -10.06
N ALA A 21 -1.13 -3.24 -9.56
CA ALA A 21 -1.12 -4.44 -10.38
C ALA A 21 -2.56 -4.92 -10.59
N MET A 22 -2.98 -4.97 -11.86
CA MET A 22 -4.32 -5.38 -12.27
C MET A 22 -4.22 -6.54 -13.26
N HIS A 23 -5.06 -7.56 -13.09
CA HIS A 23 -5.15 -8.69 -14.01
C HIS A 23 -5.62 -8.21 -15.40
N GLY A 24 -5.21 -8.93 -16.45
CA GLY A 24 -5.59 -8.64 -17.84
C GLY A 24 -4.50 -8.02 -18.71
N GLY A 25 -3.23 -8.03 -18.26
CA GLY A 25 -2.08 -7.58 -19.07
C GLY A 25 -0.85 -7.22 -18.24
N PHE A 26 -1.03 -6.84 -16.97
CA PHE A 26 0.07 -6.43 -16.11
C PHE A 26 1.13 -7.53 -15.95
N GLU A 27 0.72 -8.80 -15.93
CA GLU A 27 1.63 -9.93 -15.73
C GLU A 27 2.63 -10.13 -16.86
N THR A 28 2.30 -9.64 -18.05
CA THR A 28 3.22 -9.65 -19.19
C THR A 28 4.12 -8.41 -19.25
N GLU A 29 3.67 -7.30 -18.67
CA GLU A 29 4.40 -6.01 -18.68
C GLU A 29 5.33 -5.83 -17.47
N VAL A 30 5.09 -6.55 -16.37
CA VAL A 30 5.81 -6.38 -15.10
C VAL A 30 7.32 -6.53 -15.25
N ASP A 31 7.81 -7.40 -16.14
CA ASP A 31 9.26 -7.58 -16.35
C ASP A 31 9.89 -6.37 -17.04
N ASP A 32 9.18 -5.78 -18.00
CA ASP A 32 9.61 -4.56 -18.67
C ASP A 32 9.65 -3.39 -17.68
N LEU A 33 8.66 -3.32 -16.79
CA LEU A 33 8.60 -2.31 -15.74
C LEU A 33 9.74 -2.46 -14.72
N ILE A 34 10.06 -3.69 -14.30
CA ILE A 34 11.21 -3.99 -13.43
C ILE A 34 12.50 -3.52 -14.11
N ARG A 35 12.73 -3.93 -15.37
CA ARG A 35 13.93 -3.54 -16.14
C ARG A 35 14.03 -2.04 -16.31
N PHE A 36 12.93 -1.37 -16.65
CA PHE A 36 12.89 0.07 -16.80
C PHE A 36 13.22 0.80 -15.49
N ALA A 37 12.57 0.43 -14.39
CA ALA A 37 12.77 1.07 -13.10
C ALA A 37 14.22 0.90 -12.62
N HIS A 38 14.68 -0.34 -12.54
CA HIS A 38 15.98 -0.69 -11.97
C HIS A 38 17.13 -0.29 -12.90
N GLY A 39 16.95 -0.33 -14.22
CA GLY A 39 17.94 0.14 -15.19
C GLY A 39 18.25 1.64 -15.10
N GLN A 40 17.35 2.43 -14.51
CA GLN A 40 17.57 3.84 -14.20
C GLN A 40 17.88 4.10 -12.72
N GLY A 41 18.10 3.04 -11.91
CA GLY A 41 18.36 3.16 -10.48
C GLY A 41 17.15 3.60 -9.64
N MET A 42 15.93 3.46 -10.16
CA MET A 42 14.70 3.73 -9.41
C MET A 42 14.26 2.48 -8.62
N ASP A 43 13.62 2.68 -7.48
CA ASP A 43 12.92 1.60 -6.78
C ASP A 43 11.54 1.37 -7.42
N LEU A 44 11.05 0.13 -7.39
CA LEU A 44 9.69 -0.23 -7.84
C LEU A 44 8.88 -0.79 -6.68
N THR A 45 7.60 -0.45 -6.57
CA THR A 45 6.67 -1.10 -5.64
C THR A 45 5.37 -1.43 -6.35
N LEU A 46 5.00 -2.69 -6.29
CA LEU A 46 3.74 -3.22 -6.78
C LEU A 46 2.72 -3.18 -5.65
N ILE A 47 1.49 -2.79 -5.97
CA ILE A 47 0.39 -2.62 -5.03
C ILE A 47 -0.81 -3.40 -5.56
N GLU A 48 -1.45 -4.22 -4.73
CA GLU A 48 -2.73 -4.84 -5.12
C GLU A 48 -3.79 -3.75 -5.25
N GLU A 49 -4.66 -3.91 -6.24
CA GLU A 49 -5.80 -3.03 -6.37
C GLU A 49 -6.70 -3.12 -5.13
N MET A 50 -6.88 -1.97 -4.46
CA MET A 50 -7.79 -1.86 -3.32
C MET A 50 -9.20 -1.49 -3.80
N PRO A 51 -10.26 -2.02 -3.16
CA PRO A 51 -11.64 -1.81 -3.56
C PRO A 51 -12.19 -0.47 -3.05
N LEU A 52 -11.50 0.64 -3.31
CA LEU A 52 -11.89 1.96 -2.82
C LEU A 52 -12.49 2.85 -3.90
N GLY A 53 -13.62 3.47 -3.60
CA GLY A 53 -14.32 4.37 -4.51
C GLY A 53 -15.09 3.64 -5.61
N ASP A 54 -15.73 4.41 -6.49
CA ASP A 54 -16.47 3.90 -7.65
C ASP A 54 -15.52 3.73 -8.85
N VAL A 55 -15.59 2.59 -9.54
CA VAL A 55 -14.76 2.29 -10.72
C VAL A 55 -15.59 1.69 -11.83
N SER A 56 -15.18 1.93 -13.06
CA SER A 56 -15.89 1.48 -14.26
C SER A 56 -15.65 0.01 -14.63
N HIS A 57 -14.79 -0.72 -13.89
CA HIS A 57 -14.43 -2.11 -14.19
C HIS A 57 -14.80 -3.07 -13.07
N ASP A 58 -14.99 -4.36 -13.40
CA ASP A 58 -15.22 -5.39 -12.38
C ASP A 58 -13.91 -5.69 -11.64
N ARG A 59 -13.84 -5.22 -10.40
CA ARG A 59 -12.68 -5.43 -9.52
C ARG A 59 -12.35 -6.90 -9.25
N ARG A 60 -13.30 -7.81 -9.47
CA ARG A 60 -13.04 -9.26 -9.33
C ARG A 60 -12.22 -9.78 -10.50
N GLU A 61 -12.48 -9.25 -11.69
CA GLU A 61 -11.76 -9.63 -12.91
C GLU A 61 -10.40 -8.95 -12.98
N SER A 62 -10.24 -7.76 -12.39
CA SER A 62 -8.95 -7.06 -12.34
C SER A 62 -8.08 -7.42 -11.12
N HIS A 63 -8.60 -8.14 -10.12
CA HIS A 63 -7.81 -8.49 -8.94
C HIS A 63 -6.66 -9.44 -9.29
N LEU A 64 -5.44 -9.00 -9.01
CA LEU A 64 -4.22 -9.78 -9.13
C LEU A 64 -3.52 -9.89 -7.78
N SER A 65 -3.50 -11.11 -7.23
CA SER A 65 -2.74 -11.44 -6.02
C SER A 65 -1.26 -11.22 -6.25
N LEU A 66 -0.67 -10.30 -5.47
CA LEU A 66 0.78 -10.06 -5.56
C LEU A 66 1.59 -11.20 -4.95
N THR A 67 0.98 -12.00 -4.06
CA THR A 67 1.59 -13.24 -3.56
C THR A 67 1.82 -14.23 -4.71
N ASP A 68 0.81 -14.41 -5.57
CA ASP A 68 0.91 -15.29 -6.74
C ASP A 68 1.81 -14.70 -7.82
N LEU A 69 1.72 -13.39 -8.06
CA LEU A 69 2.61 -12.71 -9.00
C LEU A 69 4.07 -12.83 -8.57
N ARG A 70 4.38 -12.67 -7.28
CA ARG A 70 5.73 -12.86 -6.75
C ARG A 70 6.23 -14.28 -6.99
N HIS A 71 5.40 -15.30 -6.77
CA HIS A 71 5.77 -16.69 -7.05
C HIS A 71 6.10 -16.88 -8.55
N ARG A 72 5.30 -16.31 -9.45
CA ARG A 72 5.58 -16.33 -10.89
C ARG A 72 6.87 -15.59 -11.25
N LEU A 73 7.13 -14.44 -10.61
CA LEU A 73 8.35 -13.66 -10.81
C LEU A 73 9.59 -14.42 -10.32
N SER A 74 9.53 -15.15 -9.21
CA SER A 74 10.63 -16.00 -8.72
C SER A 74 11.08 -17.08 -9.71
N GLY A 75 10.25 -17.45 -10.69
CA GLY A 75 10.64 -18.35 -11.78
C GLY A 75 11.48 -17.69 -12.89
N ARG A 76 11.55 -16.35 -12.92
CA ARG A 76 12.24 -15.55 -13.95
C ARG A 76 13.32 -14.61 -13.38
N TRP A 77 13.21 -14.28 -12.10
CA TRP A 77 14.07 -13.36 -11.37
C TRP A 77 14.54 -13.98 -10.05
N THR A 78 15.79 -13.73 -9.68
CA THR A 78 16.34 -14.10 -8.39
C THR A 78 15.94 -13.04 -7.38
N LEU A 79 14.87 -13.34 -6.62
CA LEU A 79 14.31 -12.46 -5.61
C LEU A 79 14.80 -12.86 -4.21
N THR A 80 15.59 -11.99 -3.57
CA THR A 80 16.06 -12.21 -2.19
C THR A 80 15.37 -11.26 -1.23
N PRO A 81 14.76 -11.74 -0.13
CA PRO A 81 14.14 -10.86 0.87
C PRO A 81 15.12 -9.83 1.43
N LEU A 82 14.66 -8.59 1.58
CA LEU A 82 15.40 -7.53 2.26
C LEU A 82 14.76 -7.26 3.64
N PRO A 83 15.57 -7.09 4.70
CA PRO A 83 15.06 -6.76 6.03
C PRO A 83 14.57 -5.31 6.14
N ASP A 84 14.69 -4.53 5.08
CA ASP A 84 14.37 -3.11 5.05
C ASP A 84 12.93 -2.86 5.50
N ARG A 85 12.78 -2.05 6.56
CA ARG A 85 11.49 -1.51 6.99
C ARG A 85 11.46 -0.02 6.67
N THR A 86 10.44 0.40 5.94
CA THR A 86 10.15 1.83 5.68
C THR A 86 8.94 2.27 6.48
N GLY A 87 8.60 3.56 6.47
CA GLY A 87 7.33 4.03 7.05
C GLY A 87 6.08 3.51 6.34
N GLY A 88 6.23 2.88 5.17
CA GLY A 88 5.15 2.23 4.43
C GLY A 88 5.11 0.71 4.62
N PRO A 89 4.00 0.05 4.25
CA PRO A 89 3.73 -1.36 4.51
C PRO A 89 4.45 -2.32 3.55
N ALA A 90 5.24 -1.78 2.61
CA ALA A 90 5.86 -2.58 1.56
C ALA A 90 6.87 -3.56 2.15
N ARG A 91 6.81 -4.80 1.66
CA ARG A 91 7.82 -5.83 1.89
C ARG A 91 8.75 -5.87 0.69
N TYR A 92 10.05 -5.86 0.93
CA TYR A 92 11.03 -5.62 -0.12
C TYR A 92 11.84 -6.87 -0.45
N MET A 93 12.13 -7.00 -1.74
CA MET A 93 13.01 -8.01 -2.32
C MET A 93 14.08 -7.30 -3.14
N ARG A 94 15.29 -7.85 -3.16
CA ARG A 94 16.35 -7.49 -4.09
C ARG A 94 16.19 -8.31 -5.36
N VAL A 95 16.37 -7.69 -6.52
CA VAL A 95 16.40 -8.36 -7.83
C VAL A 95 17.86 -8.46 -8.29
N ALA A 96 18.41 -9.67 -8.33
CA ALA A 96 19.84 -9.88 -8.56
C ALA A 96 20.28 -9.58 -10.00
N GLU A 97 19.40 -9.78 -10.98
CA GLU A 97 19.70 -9.66 -12.41
C GLU A 97 19.78 -8.21 -12.89
N THR A 98 19.52 -7.24 -12.02
CA THR A 98 19.63 -5.83 -12.36
C THR A 98 21.01 -5.32 -11.95
N GLU A 99 21.67 -4.55 -12.82
CA GLU A 99 23.01 -4.01 -12.55
C GLU A 99 23.05 -3.16 -11.27
N THR A 100 21.91 -2.56 -10.91
CA THR A 100 21.74 -1.74 -9.71
C THR A 100 21.38 -2.56 -8.47
N GLY A 101 21.12 -3.86 -8.60
CA GLY A 101 20.58 -4.69 -7.53
C GLY A 101 19.27 -4.13 -6.98
N GLY A 102 18.42 -3.64 -7.89
CA GLY A 102 17.24 -2.83 -7.63
C GLY A 102 16.26 -3.45 -6.64
N ARG A 103 15.54 -2.57 -5.95
CA ARG A 103 14.61 -2.94 -4.89
C ARG A 103 13.20 -3.04 -5.45
N LEU A 104 12.55 -4.18 -5.20
CA LEU A 104 11.17 -4.46 -5.57
C LEU A 104 10.31 -4.61 -4.30
N GLY A 105 9.37 -3.71 -4.11
CA GLY A 105 8.42 -3.73 -3.01
C GLY A 105 7.09 -4.35 -3.40
N PHE A 106 6.43 -5.00 -2.45
CA PHE A 106 5.08 -5.53 -2.58
C PHE A 106 4.20 -4.98 -1.46
N ILE A 107 3.04 -4.43 -1.80
CA ILE A 107 2.01 -3.98 -0.86
C ILE A 107 0.74 -4.80 -1.11
N THR A 108 0.40 -5.65 -0.14
CA THR A 108 -0.63 -6.70 -0.24
C THR A 108 -1.83 -6.43 0.69
N PRO A 109 -2.60 -5.34 0.51
CA PRO A 109 -3.69 -4.98 1.40
C PRO A 109 -4.83 -6.01 1.44
N LEU A 110 -4.91 -6.92 0.46
CA LEU A 110 -5.95 -7.95 0.39
C LEU A 110 -5.39 -9.35 0.67
N SER A 111 -4.33 -9.76 -0.03
CA SER A 111 -3.82 -11.13 0.09
C SER A 111 -3.04 -11.39 1.37
N CYS A 112 -2.49 -10.35 2.00
CA CYS A 112 -1.74 -10.46 3.25
C CYS A 112 -1.63 -9.08 3.93
N ASP A 113 -2.66 -8.74 4.71
CA ASP A 113 -2.81 -7.40 5.27
C ASP A 113 -1.69 -7.04 6.27
N PHE A 114 -1.63 -5.75 6.59
CA PHE A 114 -0.60 -5.15 7.45
C PHE A 114 -1.20 -4.25 8.53
N CYS A 115 -2.48 -4.45 8.87
CA CYS A 115 -3.21 -3.54 9.75
C CYS A 115 -2.63 -3.51 11.17
N ALA A 116 -2.21 -4.67 11.68
CA ALA A 116 -1.60 -4.80 13.00
C ALA A 116 -0.36 -3.89 13.22
N GLY A 117 0.38 -3.58 12.15
CA GLY A 117 1.53 -2.69 12.17
C GLY A 117 1.25 -1.27 11.67
N CYS A 118 -0.01 -0.92 11.38
CA CYS A 118 -0.36 0.33 10.70
C CYS A 118 -0.43 1.51 11.66
N THR A 119 0.55 2.39 11.60
CA THR A 119 0.61 3.64 12.40
C THR A 119 0.12 4.88 11.65
N ARG A 120 -0.47 4.71 10.46
CA ARG A 120 -0.88 5.83 9.60
C ARG A 120 -2.21 6.45 10.04
N LEU A 121 -2.23 7.78 9.99
CA LEU A 121 -3.40 8.64 10.07
C LEU A 121 -3.40 9.56 8.85
N ARG A 122 -4.57 10.01 8.40
CA ARG A 122 -4.69 10.91 7.24
C ARG A 122 -5.49 12.14 7.64
N VAL A 123 -5.00 13.32 7.30
CA VAL A 123 -5.78 14.56 7.36
C VAL A 123 -6.19 14.96 5.95
N SER A 124 -7.47 15.21 5.72
CA SER A 124 -7.94 15.70 4.42
C SER A 124 -7.59 17.16 4.22
N ALA A 125 -7.71 17.64 2.97
CA ALA A 125 -7.58 19.06 2.66
C ALA A 125 -8.63 19.95 3.35
N THR A 126 -9.76 19.38 3.81
CA THR A 126 -10.77 20.10 4.58
C THR A 126 -10.48 20.14 6.08
N GLY A 127 -9.48 19.41 6.56
CA GLY A 127 -9.09 19.34 7.97
C GLY A 127 -9.80 18.24 8.78
N GLU A 128 -10.27 17.19 8.10
CA GLU A 128 -10.86 16.00 8.72
C GLU A 128 -9.77 14.94 8.95
N LEU A 129 -9.71 14.39 10.16
CA LEU A 129 -8.82 13.28 10.52
C LEU A 129 -9.50 11.94 10.27
N PHE A 130 -8.87 11.11 9.46
CA PHE A 130 -9.24 9.72 9.19
C PHE A 130 -8.21 8.79 9.84
N THR A 131 -8.69 7.83 10.62
CA THR A 131 -7.87 6.87 11.37
C THR A 131 -7.57 5.61 10.57
N CYS A 132 -8.41 5.29 9.58
CA CYS A 132 -8.28 4.18 8.67
C CYS A 132 -8.61 4.62 7.24
N MET A 133 -8.02 3.95 6.24
CA MET A 133 -8.37 4.16 4.84
C MET A 133 -9.61 3.36 4.42
N GLY A 134 -9.90 2.26 5.14
CA GLY A 134 -11.02 1.36 4.85
C GLY A 134 -12.29 1.67 5.65
N GLU A 135 -12.35 2.80 6.35
CA GLU A 135 -13.53 3.25 7.08
C GLU A 135 -13.92 4.66 6.66
N GLU A 136 -15.21 4.97 6.74
CA GLU A 136 -15.76 6.29 6.40
C GLU A 136 -15.68 7.29 7.55
N GLY A 137 -15.44 6.82 8.78
CA GLY A 137 -15.40 7.65 9.99
C GLY A 137 -14.29 8.70 9.95
N SER A 138 -14.63 9.93 10.35
CA SER A 138 -13.66 11.04 10.48
C SER A 138 -13.95 11.95 11.66
N VAL A 139 -12.93 12.70 12.06
CA VAL A 139 -13.01 13.68 13.15
C VAL A 139 -12.50 15.03 12.66
N GLY A 140 -13.35 16.04 12.69
CA GLY A 140 -12.94 17.41 12.34
C GLY A 140 -11.91 17.97 13.31
N LEU A 141 -10.76 18.39 12.77
CA LEU A 141 -9.71 19.12 13.49
C LEU A 141 -9.72 20.62 13.18
N ARG A 142 -10.30 21.00 12.04
CA ARG A 142 -10.30 22.38 11.54
C ARG A 142 -10.91 23.38 12.51
N ASP A 143 -12.04 23.05 13.12
CA ASP A 143 -12.75 23.99 13.99
C ASP A 143 -11.99 24.23 15.28
N VAL A 144 -11.40 23.18 15.87
CA VAL A 144 -10.52 23.27 17.06
C VAL A 144 -9.28 24.12 16.76
N LEU A 145 -8.67 23.94 15.58
CA LEU A 145 -7.52 24.75 15.16
C LEU A 145 -7.88 26.23 14.93
N ARG A 146 -9.14 26.52 14.55
CA ARG A 146 -9.60 27.88 14.23
C ARG A 146 -10.18 28.62 15.43
N SER A 147 -10.69 27.91 16.43
CA SER A 147 -11.21 28.53 17.66
C SER A 147 -10.11 29.16 18.51
N GLY A 148 -8.84 28.83 18.25
CA GLY A 148 -7.70 29.31 19.06
C GLY A 148 -7.64 28.66 20.44
N GLU A 149 -8.32 27.52 20.60
CA GLU A 149 -8.21 26.69 21.78
C GLU A 149 -6.77 26.17 21.97
N SER A 150 -6.47 25.71 23.18
CA SER A 150 -5.12 25.27 23.51
C SER A 150 -4.76 23.95 22.82
N ASP A 151 -3.46 23.73 22.60
CA ASP A 151 -2.95 22.49 21.97
C ASP A 151 -3.41 21.22 22.69
N GLN A 152 -3.67 21.29 24.00
CA GLN A 152 -4.19 20.16 24.79
C GLN A 152 -5.57 19.69 24.31
N VAL A 153 -6.42 20.60 23.83
CA VAL A 153 -7.75 20.22 23.29
C VAL A 153 -7.59 19.47 21.97
N LEU A 154 -6.70 19.97 21.11
CA LEU A 154 -6.38 19.31 19.84
C LEU A 154 -5.77 17.93 20.06
N GLU A 155 -4.82 17.82 20.99
CA GLU A 155 -4.19 16.56 21.37
C GLU A 155 -5.23 15.56 21.88
N ALA A 156 -6.09 15.96 22.82
CA ALA A 156 -7.15 15.11 23.34
C ALA A 156 -8.09 14.61 22.24
N ARG A 157 -8.43 15.48 21.27
CA ARG A 157 -9.27 15.13 20.11
C ARG A 157 -8.60 14.10 19.20
N ILE A 158 -7.29 14.24 18.95
CA ILE A 158 -6.52 13.29 18.15
C ILE A 158 -6.41 11.95 18.88
N LEU A 159 -6.09 11.94 20.17
CA LEU A 159 -5.96 10.71 20.98
C LEU A 159 -7.28 9.95 21.06
N ASP A 160 -8.39 10.67 21.25
CA ASP A 160 -9.73 10.09 21.22
C ASP A 160 -10.03 9.44 19.85
N ALA A 161 -9.71 10.11 18.74
CA ALA A 161 -9.85 9.53 17.42
C ALA A 161 -8.98 8.27 17.25
N VAL A 162 -7.71 8.32 17.64
CA VAL A 162 -6.77 7.18 17.56
C VAL A 162 -7.24 6.01 18.40
N SER A 163 -7.84 6.25 19.57
CA SER A 163 -8.37 5.17 20.43
C SER A 163 -9.50 4.37 19.77
N ARG A 164 -10.21 4.98 18.81
CA ARG A 164 -11.25 4.33 17.99
C ARG A 164 -10.72 3.73 16.70
N LYS A 165 -9.40 3.76 16.45
CA LYS A 165 -8.82 3.15 15.25
C LYS A 165 -9.12 1.64 15.27
N PRO A 166 -9.69 1.07 14.21
CA PRO A 166 -9.97 -0.36 14.15
C PRO A 166 -8.67 -1.16 14.14
N GLU A 167 -8.72 -2.39 14.65
CA GLU A 167 -7.59 -3.33 14.59
C GLU A 167 -7.22 -3.69 13.14
N GLY A 168 -8.20 -3.69 12.24
CA GLY A 168 -8.00 -3.86 10.81
C GLY A 168 -9.24 -3.55 9.99
N HIS A 169 -9.05 -3.38 8.69
CA HIS A 169 -10.15 -3.17 7.75
C HIS A 169 -10.84 -4.49 7.39
N ALA A 170 -12.10 -4.42 6.98
CA ALA A 170 -12.91 -5.59 6.59
C ALA A 170 -13.03 -5.78 5.07
N PHE A 171 -11.99 -5.48 4.28
CA PHE A 171 -12.00 -5.75 2.84
C PHE A 171 -12.18 -7.26 2.57
N ARG A 172 -13.27 -7.68 1.91
CA ARG A 172 -13.52 -9.08 1.49
C ARG A 172 -13.99 -9.18 0.04
N ILE A 173 -13.42 -10.10 -0.73
CA ILE A 173 -13.89 -10.45 -2.09
C ILE A 173 -15.09 -11.41 -1.96
N SER A 174 -16.30 -11.02 -2.41
CA SER A 174 -17.52 -11.86 -2.35
C SER A 174 -18.21 -12.01 -3.71
N SER A 175 -18.91 -13.13 -3.92
CA SER A 175 -19.57 -13.54 -5.16
C SER A 175 -20.81 -12.71 -5.57
N SER A 176 -21.36 -11.87 -4.68
CA SER A 176 -22.61 -11.12 -4.90
C SER A 176 -22.43 -9.59 -4.96
N GLY A 177 -21.19 -9.12 -5.14
CA GLY A 177 -20.82 -7.71 -4.95
C GLY A 177 -20.29 -7.46 -3.54
N TRP A 178 -19.76 -6.25 -3.33
CA TRP A 178 -19.14 -5.83 -2.07
C TRP A 178 -20.19 -5.53 -1.00
N ARG A 179 -19.95 -6.00 0.23
CA ARG A 179 -20.64 -5.54 1.45
C ARG A 179 -19.62 -5.39 2.56
N GLU A 180 -19.74 -4.32 3.34
CA GLU A 180 -19.08 -4.21 4.63
C GLU A 180 -19.51 -5.39 5.52
N SER A 181 -18.56 -6.02 6.20
CA SER A 181 -18.83 -7.07 7.18
C SER A 181 -18.19 -6.72 8.52
N PRO A 182 -18.85 -7.04 9.65
CA PRO A 182 -18.50 -6.51 10.96
C PRO A 182 -17.28 -7.16 11.63
N ALA A 183 -16.45 -7.94 10.92
CA ALA A 183 -15.34 -8.66 11.55
C ALA A 183 -14.07 -8.71 10.69
N PRO A 184 -12.89 -8.35 11.26
CA PRO A 184 -11.59 -8.43 10.59
C PRO A 184 -11.14 -9.88 10.36
N CYS A 185 -10.17 -10.06 9.47
CA CYS A 185 -9.53 -11.34 9.16
C CYS A 185 -8.89 -11.95 10.44
N PRO A 186 -9.08 -13.25 10.74
CA PRO A 186 -8.48 -13.87 11.91
C PRO A 186 -6.95 -13.87 11.81
N ILE A 187 -6.33 -13.30 12.85
CA ILE A 187 -4.90 -13.08 13.05
C ILE A 187 -4.03 -14.33 12.77
N SER A 188 -4.58 -15.54 12.92
CA SER A 188 -3.89 -16.82 12.68
C SER A 188 -3.51 -17.09 11.22
N GLU A 189 -4.17 -16.45 10.25
CA GLU A 189 -3.81 -16.55 8.81
C GLU A 189 -2.75 -15.49 8.41
N ALA A 190 -2.56 -14.45 9.22
CA ALA A 190 -1.51 -13.45 9.00
C ALA A 190 -0.10 -14.00 9.37
N GLU A 191 -0.01 -14.92 10.32
CA GLU A 191 1.25 -15.55 10.76
C GLU A 191 1.83 -16.55 9.72
N THR A 192 1.01 -17.13 8.85
CA THR A 192 1.49 -17.97 7.73
C THR A 192 2.06 -17.16 6.57
N CYS A 193 1.89 -15.83 6.60
CA CYS A 193 2.51 -14.89 5.67
C CYS A 193 3.85 -14.35 6.21
N THR A 194 4.41 -14.97 7.26
CA THR A 194 5.79 -14.75 7.69
C THR A 194 6.71 -15.62 6.84
N LEU A 195 7.74 -14.98 6.27
CA LEU A 195 8.75 -15.60 5.41
C LEU A 195 9.22 -16.95 5.98
N PRO A 196 9.09 -18.08 5.27
CA PRO A 196 9.93 -19.22 5.58
C PRO A 196 11.39 -18.76 5.34
N SER A 197 12.21 -18.98 6.36
CA SER A 197 13.67 -18.80 6.36
C SER A 197 14.35 -19.51 5.21
#